data_AF-A0A9W6KN94-F1
#
_entry.id   AF-A0A9W6KN94-F1
#
_cell.length_a   1.000
_cell.length_b   1.000
_cell.length_c   1.000
_cell.angle_alpha   90.00
_cell.angle_beta   90.00
_cell.angle_gamma   90.00
#
_symmetry.space_group_name_H-M   'P 1'
#
loop_
_entity.id
_entity.type
_entity.pdbx_description
1 polymer ?
#
loop_
_entity_poly.entity_id
_entity_poly.type
_entity_poly.pdbx_seq_one_letter_code
_entity_poly.pdbx_strand_id
1 'polypeptide(L)'
;MRLLTEVEYKATMEPEPVQLGPDADPPFDFWPYFDRIPPGDLQGHDFSEGVVTYAWHMPLGNLQHVLVNCEQPSVFLVLVLDLAGHRVLGHYLLDILRVQDLA
;
A
#
# COMPACT_ATOMS: atom_id res chain seq x y z
N MET A 1 2.08 -14.45 2.33
CA MET A 1 2.04 -12.97 2.48
C MET A 1 0.73 -12.60 3.13
N ARG A 2 0.64 -11.50 3.88
CA ARG A 2 -0.60 -11.14 4.58
C ARG A 2 -1.41 -10.17 3.73
N LEU A 3 -2.53 -10.65 3.20
CA LEU A 3 -3.58 -9.79 2.65
C LEU A 3 -4.39 -9.23 3.81
N LEU A 4 -4.50 -7.91 3.89
CA LEU A 4 -5.26 -7.22 4.92
C LEU A 4 -6.74 -7.21 4.54
N THR A 5 -7.60 -7.35 5.53
CA THR A 5 -9.01 -6.97 5.39
C THR A 5 -9.15 -5.45 5.33
N GLU A 6 -10.29 -4.96 4.85
CA GLU A 6 -10.58 -3.52 4.84
C GLU A 6 -10.51 -2.90 6.25
N VAL A 7 -11.00 -3.61 7.26
CA VAL A 7 -10.95 -3.17 8.66
C VAL A 7 -9.50 -3.06 9.16
N GLU A 8 -8.66 -4.05 8.86
CA GLU A 8 -7.25 -4.01 9.23
C GLU A 8 -6.50 -2.90 8.49
N TYR A 9 -6.76 -2.69 7.19
CA TYR A 9 -6.16 -1.61 6.42
C TYR A 9 -6.59 -0.22 6.92
N LYS A 10 -7.90 -0.01 7.16
CA LYS A 10 -8.39 1.26 7.71
C LYS A 10 -7.83 1.54 9.10
N ALA A 11 -7.56 0.50 9.90
CA ALA A 11 -6.92 0.66 11.21
C ALA A 11 -5.44 1.09 11.13
N THR A 12 -4.80 1.04 9.95
CA THR A 12 -3.44 1.59 9.76
C THR A 12 -3.42 3.03 9.24
N MET A 13 -4.59 3.60 8.92
CA MET A 13 -4.73 4.99 8.52
C MET A 13 -4.85 5.93 9.72
N GLU A 14 -4.47 7.18 9.51
CA GLU A 14 -4.53 8.23 10.53
C GLU A 14 -5.28 9.46 10.03
N PRO A 15 -5.75 10.35 10.95
CA PRO A 15 -6.44 11.58 10.56
C PRO A 15 -5.56 12.56 9.78
N GLU A 16 -4.25 12.57 10.06
CA GLU A 16 -3.29 13.52 9.51
C GLU A 16 -2.11 12.78 8.84
N PRO A 17 -2.34 12.09 7.71
CA PRO A 17 -1.27 11.44 6.97
C PRO A 17 -0.42 12.48 6.24
N VAL A 18 0.90 12.22 6.15
CA VAL A 18 1.84 13.10 5.45
C VAL A 18 2.21 12.47 4.11
N GLN A 19 1.89 13.14 3.00
CA GLN A 19 2.34 12.69 1.69
C GLN A 19 3.85 12.88 1.57
N LEU A 20 4.56 11.82 1.17
CA LEU A 20 5.97 11.89 0.84
C LEU A 20 6.14 12.36 -0.61
N GLY A 21 7.22 13.10 -0.86
CA GLY A 21 7.55 13.57 -2.21
C GLY A 21 7.91 12.41 -3.16
N PRO A 22 7.86 12.64 -4.48
CA PRO A 22 8.15 11.60 -5.48
C PRO A 22 9.60 11.10 -5.42
N ASP A 23 10.52 11.91 -4.91
CA ASP A 23 11.95 11.58 -4.77
C ASP A 23 12.30 11.05 -3.36
N ALA A 24 11.30 10.70 -2.54
CA ALA A 24 11.56 10.17 -1.21
C ALA A 24 12.12 8.75 -1.29
N ASP A 25 13.26 8.51 -0.64
CA ASP A 25 13.85 7.18 -0.55
C ASP A 25 12.95 6.24 0.27
N PRO A 26 12.81 4.96 -0.15
CA PRO A 26 12.09 3.98 0.65
C PRO A 26 12.83 3.69 1.96
N PRO A 27 12.12 3.46 3.08
CA PRO A 27 12.75 3.25 4.39
C PRO A 27 13.57 1.95 4.46
N PHE A 28 13.22 0.95 3.63
CA PHE A 28 13.94 -0.30 3.42
C PHE A 28 13.46 -0.94 2.12
N ASP A 29 14.18 -1.97 1.65
CA ASP A 29 13.78 -2.73 0.46
C ASP A 29 12.57 -3.62 0.76
N PHE A 30 11.41 -3.26 0.19
CA PHE A 30 10.16 -4.00 0.32
C PHE A 30 9.81 -4.80 -0.96
N TRP A 31 10.57 -4.68 -2.05
CA TRP A 31 10.30 -5.39 -3.29
C TRP A 31 10.29 -6.92 -3.14
N PRO A 32 11.17 -7.56 -2.32
CA PRO A 32 11.08 -8.99 -2.07
C PRO A 32 9.74 -9.44 -1.46
N TYR A 33 9.03 -8.55 -0.77
CA TYR A 33 7.67 -8.81 -0.31
C TYR A 33 6.68 -8.72 -1.48
N PHE A 34 6.77 -7.64 -2.28
CA PHE A 34 5.92 -7.45 -3.46
C PHE A 34 5.99 -8.65 -4.42
N ASP A 35 7.20 -9.10 -4.76
CA ASP A 35 7.43 -10.21 -5.71
C ASP A 35 6.84 -11.56 -5.25
N ARG A 36 6.54 -11.68 -3.95
CA ARG A 36 6.01 -12.91 -3.34
C ARG A 36 4.51 -12.84 -3.08
N ILE A 37 3.84 -11.75 -3.46
CA ILE A 37 2.39 -11.62 -3.32
C ILE A 37 1.71 -12.67 -4.22
N PRO A 38 0.80 -13.50 -3.68
CA PRO A 38 0.05 -14.46 -4.47
C PRO A 38 -0.77 -13.76 -5.56
N PRO A 39 -0.78 -14.27 -6.82
CA PRO A 39 -1.59 -13.68 -7.89
C PRO A 39 -3.09 -13.61 -7.56
N GLY A 40 -3.60 -14.51 -6.71
CA GLY A 40 -4.99 -14.48 -6.23
C GLY A 40 -5.33 -13.24 -5.39
N ASP A 41 -4.34 -12.68 -4.69
CA ASP A 41 -4.51 -11.48 -3.87
C ASP A 41 -4.59 -10.21 -4.75
N LEU A 42 -4.10 -10.28 -5.99
CA LEU A 42 -4.13 -9.19 -6.97
C LEU A 42 -5.47 -9.10 -7.73
N GLN A 43 -6.38 -10.07 -7.55
CA GLN A 43 -7.72 -10.09 -8.16
C GLN A 43 -7.75 -9.92 -9.69
N GLY A 44 -6.69 -10.32 -10.39
CA GLY A 44 -6.58 -10.22 -11.85
C GLY A 44 -6.09 -8.87 -12.37
N HIS A 45 -5.71 -7.94 -11.49
CA HIS A 45 -5.06 -6.68 -11.85
C HIS A 45 -3.56 -6.86 -12.10
N ASP A 46 -3.01 -6.06 -13.02
CA ASP A 46 -1.59 -6.07 -13.38
C ASP A 46 -0.84 -4.90 -12.72
N PHE A 47 0.19 -5.25 -11.94
CA PHE A 47 1.10 -4.34 -11.22
C PHE A 47 2.56 -4.48 -11.71
N SER A 48 2.79 -5.20 -12.81
CA SER A 48 4.13 -5.60 -13.27
C SER A 48 5.04 -4.44 -13.66
N GLU A 49 4.50 -3.24 -13.87
CA GLU A 49 5.31 -2.04 -14.10
C GLU A 49 6.18 -1.70 -12.87
N GLY A 50 5.75 -2.08 -11.66
CA GLY A 50 6.52 -1.88 -10.43
C GLY A 50 6.74 -0.40 -10.10
N VAL A 51 5.83 0.48 -10.50
CA VAL A 51 5.94 1.93 -10.25
C VAL A 51 5.16 2.30 -8.99
N VAL A 52 5.82 3.03 -8.09
CA VAL A 52 5.19 3.66 -6.94
C VAL A 52 4.88 5.11 -7.30
N THR A 53 3.61 5.53 -7.22
CA THR A 53 3.23 6.94 -7.44
C THR A 53 3.00 7.71 -6.16
N TYR A 54 2.50 7.04 -5.12
CA TYR A 54 2.23 7.69 -3.85
C TYR A 54 2.84 6.92 -2.70
N ALA A 55 3.44 7.66 -1.77
CA ALA A 55 3.80 7.16 -0.47
C ALA A 55 3.26 8.12 0.59
N TRP A 56 2.69 7.57 1.66
CA TRP A 56 2.11 8.31 2.76
C TRP A 56 2.70 7.82 4.07
N HIS A 57 3.19 8.74 4.89
CA HIS A 57 3.63 8.46 6.24
C HIS A 57 2.45 8.63 7.21
N MET A 58 2.30 7.67 8.12
CA MET A 58 1.36 7.65 9.23
C MET A 58 2.16 7.83 10.53
N PRO A 59 2.32 9.07 11.05
CA PRO A 59 3.29 9.35 12.11
C PRO A 59 2.97 8.69 13.46
N LEU A 60 1.70 8.56 13.84
CA LEU A 60 1.31 8.05 15.16
C LEU A 60 1.57 6.54 15.30
N GLY A 61 1.31 5.78 14.24
CA GLY A 61 1.51 4.34 14.14
C GLY A 61 2.91 3.97 13.67
N ASN A 62 3.72 4.96 13.26
CA ASN A 62 5.04 4.77 12.67
C ASN A 62 4.98 3.82 11.46
N LEU A 63 4.00 4.07 10.58
CA LEU A 63 3.76 3.28 9.37
C LEU A 63 4.00 4.12 8.11
N GLN A 64 4.20 3.44 6.99
CA GLN A 64 4.19 4.05 5.68
C GLN A 64 3.33 3.22 4.72
N HIS A 65 2.40 3.87 4.02
CA HIS A 65 1.62 3.25 2.96
C HIS A 65 2.29 3.57 1.63
N VAL A 66 2.74 2.54 0.92
CA VAL A 66 3.32 2.65 -0.43
C VAL A 66 2.29 2.15 -1.43
N LEU A 67 1.91 2.98 -2.40
CA LEU A 67 0.91 2.65 -3.42
C LEU A 67 1.62 2.30 -4.73
N VAL A 68 1.61 1.02 -5.08
CA VAL A 68 2.10 0.51 -6.36
C VAL A 68 0.97 0.61 -7.39
N ASN A 69 1.30 1.12 -8.58
CA ASN A 69 0.35 1.37 -9.65
C ASN A 69 -0.13 0.08 -10.31
N CYS A 70 -1.43 0.04 -10.57
CA CYS A 70 -2.03 -0.87 -11.53
C CYS A 70 -2.04 -0.24 -12.92
N GLU A 71 -2.14 -1.05 -13.97
CA GLU A 71 -2.56 -0.59 -15.31
C GLU A 71 -3.90 0.20 -15.30
N GLN A 72 -4.75 -0.05 -14.30
CA GLN A 72 -6.04 0.59 -14.10
C GLN A 72 -5.87 1.76 -13.10
N PRO A 73 -6.04 3.03 -13.52
CA PRO A 73 -5.63 4.20 -12.72
C PRO A 73 -6.28 4.37 -11.35
N SER A 74 -7.44 3.75 -11.11
CA SER A 74 -8.16 3.83 -9.83
C SER A 74 -7.77 2.73 -8.83
N VAL A 75 -6.95 1.77 -9.26
CA VAL A 75 -6.58 0.60 -8.48
C VAL A 75 -5.11 0.68 -8.07
N PHE A 76 -4.87 0.48 -6.78
CA PHE A 76 -3.54 0.49 -6.19
C PHE A 76 -3.33 -0.74 -5.33
N LEU A 77 -2.12 -1.29 -5.39
CA LEU A 77 -1.67 -2.23 -4.39
C LEU A 77 -0.97 -1.44 -3.29
N VAL A 78 -1.57 -1.40 -2.11
CA VAL A 78 -1.03 -0.71 -0.96
C VAL A 78 -0.17 -1.68 -0.16
N LEU A 79 1.12 -1.38 0.00
CA LEU A 79 2.00 -2.05 0.95
C LEU A 79 2.05 -1.22 2.23
N VAL A 80 1.71 -1.83 3.36
CA VAL A 80 1.80 -1.18 4.67
C VAL A 80 3.12 -1.57 5.31
N LEU A 81 4.02 -0.60 5.44
CA LEU A 81 5.35 -0.77 6.02
C LEU A 81 5.31 -0.40 7.51
N ASP A 82 5.85 -1.28 8.36
CA ASP A 82 6.16 -1.01 9.76
C ASP A 82 7.60 -0.54 9.86
N LEU A 83 7.77 0.75 10.19
CA LEU A 83 9.07 1.41 10.20
C LEU A 83 9.88 1.03 11.44
N ALA A 84 9.23 0.66 12.56
CA ALA A 84 9.94 0.20 13.75
C ALA A 84 10.49 -1.21 13.57
N GLY A 85 9.70 -2.09 12.94
CA GLY A 85 10.06 -3.48 12.68
C GLY A 85 10.84 -3.70 11.38
N HIS A 86 11.02 -2.67 10.54
CA HIS A 86 11.60 -2.75 9.19
C HIS A 86 11.03 -3.92 8.36
N ARG A 87 9.70 -4.00 8.30
CA ARG A 87 9.00 -5.08 7.61
C ARG A 87 7.69 -4.61 6.99
N VAL A 88 7.17 -5.37 6.06
CA VAL A 88 5.81 -5.16 5.54
C VAL A 88 4.81 -5.85 6.49
N LEU A 89 3.86 -5.09 7.04
CA LEU A 89 2.78 -5.61 7.88
C LEU A 89 1.74 -6.41 7.10
N GLY A 90 1.53 -6.02 5.84
CA GLY A 90 0.53 -6.59 4.96
C GLY A 90 0.40 -5.77 3.68
N HIS A 91 -0.47 -6.27 2.80
CA HIS A 91 -0.86 -5.57 1.58
C HIS A 91 -2.38 -5.51 1.46
N TYR A 92 -2.88 -4.53 0.72
CA TYR A 92 -4.31 -4.32 0.47
C TYR A 92 -4.54 -3.86 -0.97
N LEU A 93 -5.59 -4.36 -1.62
CA LEU A 93 -6.01 -3.91 -2.94
C LEU A 93 -7.01 -2.76 -2.77
N LEU A 94 -6.58 -1.54 -3.07
CA LEU A 94 -7.40 -0.35 -2.98
C LEU A 94 -7.97 0.00 -4.34
N ASP A 95 -9.30 0.00 -4.47
CA ASP A 95 -10.02 0.60 -5.59
C ASP A 95 -10.71 1.89 -5.11
N ILE A 96 -10.17 3.03 -5.53
CA ILE A 96 -10.63 4.34 -5.08
C ILE A 96 -12.08 4.61 -5.52
N LEU A 97 -12.48 4.14 -6.70
CA LEU A 97 -13.83 4.39 -7.20
C LEU A 97 -14.86 3.58 -6.41
N ARG A 98 -14.52 2.33 -6.06
CA ARG A 98 -15.41 1.46 -5.29
C ARG A 98 -15.54 1.88 -3.82
N VAL A 99 -14.51 2.49 -3.23
CA VAL A 99 -14.54 2.98 -1.84
C VAL A 99 -15.41 4.24 -1.70
N GLN A 100 -15.53 5.06 -2.75
CA GLN A 100 -16.33 6.30 -2.71
C GLN A 100 -17.84 6.05 -2.78
N ASP A 101 -18.28 4.91 -3.33
CA ASP A 101 -19.70 4.53 -3.41
C ASP A 101 -20.32 4.07 -2.08
N LEU A 102 -19.55 4.06 -0.98
CA LEU A 102 -19.99 3.66 0.36
C LEU A 102 -20.04 4.83 1.36
N ALA A 103 -19.93 6.09 0.90
CA ALA A 103 -19.99 7.30 1.70
C ALA A 103 -21.33 8.04 1.59
#